data_AF-A0A2D9DHI6-F1
#
_entry.id   AF-A0A2D9DHI6-F1
#
_cell.length_a   1.000
_cell.length_b   1.000
_cell.length_c   1.000
_cell.angle_alpha   90.00
_cell.angle_beta   90.00
_cell.angle_gamma   90.00
#
_symmetry.space_group_name_H-M   'P 1'
#
loop_
_entity.id
_entity.type
_entity.pdbx_description
1 polymer ?
#
loop_
_entity_poly.entity_id
_entity_poly.type
_entity_poly.pdbx_seq_one_letter_code
_entity_poly.pdbx_strand_id
1 'polypeptide(L)'
;MIISRGWGLLGLLLPIAVVLLGIYFFSPDGNTTKPILAFGFVISGILTAVIGVIFQKKSNNKNDLFFMPLSIWGIIWIVLGVFIYSMI
;
A
#
# COMPACT_ATOMS: atom_id res chain seq x y z
N MET A 1 0.75 -23.09 12.45
CA MET A 1 0.05 -22.06 11.65
C MET A 1 0.78 -20.73 11.80
N ILE A 2 1.66 -20.38 10.84
CA ILE A 2 2.44 -19.12 10.85
C ILE A 2 1.65 -17.96 10.22
N ILE A 3 0.45 -18.23 9.68
CA ILE A 3 -0.37 -17.25 8.93
C ILE A 3 -1.09 -16.23 9.85
N SER A 4 -1.00 -16.37 11.18
CA SER A 4 -1.72 -15.49 12.13
C SER A 4 -0.89 -14.34 12.73
N ARG A 5 0.15 -13.85 12.05
CA ARG A 5 0.96 -12.73 12.59
C ARG A 5 1.22 -11.66 11.54
N GLY A 6 0.33 -10.66 11.52
CA GLY A 6 0.60 -9.32 10.99
C GLY A 6 0.27 -9.13 9.51
N TRP A 7 -0.89 -8.56 9.24
CA TRP A 7 -1.23 -7.99 7.93
C TRP A 7 -0.35 -6.77 7.56
N GLY A 8 0.47 -6.26 8.48
CA GLY A 8 1.38 -5.14 8.25
C GLY A 8 2.45 -5.42 7.19
N LEU A 9 2.92 -6.67 7.05
CA LEU A 9 3.87 -7.03 5.98
C LEU A 9 3.26 -6.82 4.59
N LEU A 10 1.98 -7.17 4.43
CA LEU A 10 1.23 -6.90 3.20
C LEU A 10 1.01 -5.40 2.97
N GLY A 11 0.89 -4.62 4.05
CA GLY A 11 0.85 -3.16 4.00
C GLY A 11 2.13 -2.52 3.44
N LEU A 12 3.27 -3.20 3.53
CA LEU A 12 4.55 -2.74 2.97
C LEU A 12 4.83 -3.33 1.57
N LEU A 13 4.50 -4.61 1.36
CA LEU A 13 4.79 -5.31 0.10
C LEU A 13 3.94 -4.80 -1.07
N LEU A 14 2.68 -4.44 -0.82
CA LEU A 14 1.77 -4.01 -1.88
C LEU A 14 2.21 -2.68 -2.54
N PRO A 15 2.59 -1.63 -1.79
CA PRO A 15 3.20 -0.42 -2.36
C PRO A 15 4.44 -0.70 -3.19
N ILE A 16 5.35 -1.55 -2.70
CA ILE A 16 6.58 -1.90 -3.42
C ILE A 16 6.23 -2.54 -4.77
N ALA A 17 5.31 -3.52 -4.77
CA ALA A 17 4.90 -4.19 -6.01
C ALA A 17 4.25 -3.22 -7.01
N VAL A 18 3.36 -2.34 -6.54
CA VAL A 18 2.69 -1.36 -7.41
C VAL A 18 3.66 -0.32 -7.97
N VAL A 19 4.63 0.14 -7.18
CA VAL A 19 5.67 1.07 -7.65
C VAL A 19 6.56 0.39 -8.69
N LEU A 20 6.97 -0.87 -8.46
CA LEU A 20 7.75 -1.64 -9.44
C LEU A 20 6.98 -1.85 -10.75
N LEU A 21 5.68 -2.15 -10.68
CA LEU A 21 4.82 -2.23 -11.87
C LEU A 21 4.73 -0.86 -12.58
N GLY A 22 4.61 0.22 -11.82
CA GLY A 22 4.61 1.58 -12.35
C GLY A 22 5.89 1.90 -13.13
N ILE A 23 7.04 1.54 -12.58
CA ILE A 23 8.33 1.70 -13.25
C ILE A 23 8.40 0.82 -14.51
N TYR A 24 8.03 -0.46 -14.40
CA TYR A 24 8.11 -1.42 -15.50
C TYR A 24 7.28 -1.00 -16.73
N PHE A 25 6.08 -0.45 -16.53
CA PHE A 25 5.19 -0.08 -17.63
C PHE A 25 5.32 1.37 -18.10
N PHE A 26 5.67 2.30 -17.21
CA PHE A 26 5.57 3.74 -17.48
C PHE A 26 6.91 4.48 -17.42
N SER A 27 8.02 3.83 -17.09
CA SER A 27 9.36 4.44 -17.13
C SER A 27 10.17 3.95 -18.33
N PRO A 28 10.41 4.80 -19.35
CA PRO A 28 11.25 4.46 -20.49
C PRO A 28 12.68 4.05 -20.10
N ASP A 29 13.24 4.69 -19.08
CA ASP A 29 14.64 4.51 -18.66
C ASP A 29 14.78 3.57 -17.45
N GLY A 30 13.70 2.92 -17.03
CA GLY A 30 13.65 2.14 -15.78
C GLY A 30 13.87 2.94 -14.48
N ASN A 31 13.82 4.28 -14.56
CA ASN A 31 14.06 5.18 -13.43
C ASN A 31 12.75 5.74 -12.84
N THR A 32 12.70 5.90 -11.53
CA THR A 32 11.48 6.37 -10.87
C THR A 32 11.36 7.88 -10.93
N THR A 33 10.41 8.39 -11.73
CA THR A 33 10.07 9.81 -11.72
C THR A 33 9.12 10.15 -10.58
N LYS A 34 9.15 11.40 -10.08
CA LYS A 34 8.24 11.86 -9.00
C LYS A 34 6.75 11.59 -9.32
N PRO A 35 6.25 11.82 -10.56
CA PRO A 35 4.87 11.50 -10.90
C PRO A 35 4.55 10.01 -10.78
N ILE A 36 5.41 9.12 -11.32
CA ILE A 36 5.20 7.66 -11.26
C ILE A 36 5.16 7.19 -9.80
N LEU A 37 6.07 7.72 -8.97
CA LEU A 37 6.11 7.42 -7.54
C LEU A 37 4.82 7.88 -6.82
N ALA A 38 4.39 9.12 -7.07
CA ALA A 38 3.17 9.68 -6.47
C ALA A 38 1.93 8.87 -6.84
N PHE A 39 1.73 8.58 -8.14
CA PHE A 39 0.61 7.77 -8.60
C PHE A 39 0.70 6.33 -8.06
N GLY A 40 1.89 5.73 -8.02
CA GLY A 40 2.10 4.40 -7.45
C GLY A 40 1.69 4.31 -5.97
N PHE A 41 2.03 5.33 -5.16
CA PHE A 41 1.63 5.39 -3.76
C PHE A 41 0.13 5.62 -3.57
N VAL A 42 -0.50 6.46 -4.37
CA VAL A 42 -1.96 6.67 -4.30
C VAL A 42 -2.71 5.38 -4.68
N ILE A 43 -2.34 4.74 -5.79
CA ILE A 43 -2.98 3.51 -6.28
C ILE A 43 -2.79 2.38 -5.27
N SER A 44 -1.56 2.17 -4.78
CA SER A 44 -1.30 1.15 -3.77
C SER A 44 -2.05 1.42 -2.48
N GLY A 45 -2.10 2.68 -2.02
CA GLY A 45 -2.84 3.04 -0.83
C GLY A 45 -4.33 2.75 -0.94
N ILE A 46 -4.96 3.02 -2.09
CA ILE A 46 -6.36 2.64 -2.35
C ILE A 46 -6.53 1.12 -2.30
N LEU A 47 -5.66 0.37 -2.98
CA LEU A 47 -5.72 -1.11 -3.01
C LEU A 47 -5.56 -1.70 -1.61
N THR A 48 -4.54 -1.26 -0.86
CA THR A 48 -4.28 -1.69 0.52
C THR A 48 -5.47 -1.35 1.43
N ALA A 49 -6.09 -0.17 1.25
CA ALA A 49 -7.26 0.23 2.01
C ALA A 49 -8.47 -0.67 1.77
N VAL A 50 -8.81 -0.92 0.50
CA VAL A 50 -9.93 -1.79 0.09
C VAL A 50 -9.71 -3.21 0.58
N ILE A 51 -8.52 -3.78 0.35
CA ILE A 51 -8.15 -5.12 0.81
C ILE A 51 -8.24 -5.20 2.34
N GLY A 52 -7.79 -4.16 3.05
CA GLY A 52 -7.90 -4.06 4.49
C GLY A 52 -9.35 -4.11 4.99
N VAL A 53 -10.26 -3.36 4.36
CA VAL A 53 -11.69 -3.38 4.71
C VAL A 53 -12.31 -4.75 4.45
N ILE A 54 -11.98 -5.40 3.33
CA ILE A 54 -12.48 -6.74 2.98
C ILE A 54 -12.01 -7.78 3.98
N PHE A 55 -10.72 -7.78 4.34
CA PHE A 55 -10.18 -8.73 5.31
C PHE A 55 -10.67 -8.46 6.73
N GLN A 56 -10.88 -7.19 7.10
CA GLN A 56 -11.43 -6.83 8.40
C GLN A 56 -12.88 -7.33 8.55
N LYS A 57 -13.70 -7.27 7.49
CA LYS A 57 -15.05 -7.87 7.49
C LYS A 57 -15.04 -9.39 7.61
N LYS A 58 -13.97 -10.05 7.15
CA LYS A 58 -13.82 -11.52 7.17
C LYS A 58 -13.19 -12.05 8.47
N SER A 59 -12.42 -11.23 9.18
CA SER A 59 -11.73 -11.61 10.41
C SER A 59 -12.57 -11.25 11.64
N ASN A 60 -13.25 -12.25 12.21
CA ASN A 60 -14.04 -12.11 13.46
C ASN A 60 -13.18 -12.29 14.73
N ASN A 61 -11.85 -12.35 14.61
CA ASN A 61 -10.94 -12.65 15.71
C ASN A 61 -10.32 -11.37 16.27
N LYS A 62 -10.63 -11.07 17.53
CA LYS A 62 -10.14 -9.92 18.32
C LYS A 62 -8.64 -10.02 18.70
N ASN A 63 -7.89 -10.93 18.10
CA ASN A 63 -6.58 -11.38 18.62
C ASN A 63 -5.36 -11.00 17.77
N ASP A 64 -5.50 -10.19 16.72
CA ASP A 64 -4.33 -9.70 15.95
C ASP A 64 -3.73 -8.44 16.61
N LEU A 65 -3.26 -8.62 17.86
CA LEU A 65 -2.36 -7.66 18.51
C LEU A 65 -1.01 -7.66 17.76
N PHE A 66 -0.59 -6.47 17.33
CA PHE A 66 0.77 -5.96 17.08
C PHE A 66 0.96 -5.15 15.77
N PHE A 67 0.06 -5.22 14.79
CA PHE A 67 0.17 -4.43 13.55
C PHE A 67 -1.09 -3.61 13.28
N MET A 68 -0.92 -2.34 12.85
CA MET A 68 -2.04 -1.51 12.42
C MET A 68 -2.85 -2.22 11.32
N PRO A 69 -4.19 -2.10 11.33
CA PRO A 69 -5.05 -2.54 10.24
C PRO A 69 -4.52 -2.12 8.87
N LEU A 70 -4.60 -3.03 7.89
CA LEU A 70 -4.25 -2.75 6.49
C LEU A 70 -4.94 -1.51 5.94
N SER A 71 -6.16 -1.23 6.39
CA SER A 71 -6.89 -0.01 6.03
C SER A 71 -6.13 1.27 6.41
N ILE A 72 -5.49 1.29 7.58
CA ILE A 72 -4.68 2.43 8.05
C ILE A 72 -3.38 2.53 7.25
N TRP A 73 -2.74 1.41 6.93
CA TRP A 73 -1.60 1.40 6.00
C TRP A 73 -1.95 2.01 4.66
N GLY A 74 -3.11 1.66 4.10
CA GLY A 74 -3.60 2.25 2.86
C GLY A 74 -3.74 3.78 2.93
N ILE A 75 -4.29 4.30 4.02
CA ILE A 75 -4.41 5.75 4.24
C ILE A 75 -3.03 6.43 4.29
N ILE A 76 -2.05 5.84 4.98
CA ILE A 76 -0.67 6.37 5.06
C ILE A 76 -0.07 6.52 3.66
N TRP A 77 -0.24 5.51 2.80
CA TRP A 77 0.27 5.55 1.43
C TRP A 77 -0.44 6.58 0.54
N ILE A 78 -1.76 6.74 0.69
CA ILE A 78 -2.50 7.79 -0.02
C ILE A 78 -1.94 9.17 0.38
N VAL A 79 -1.77 9.44 1.67
CA VAL A 79 -1.25 10.71 2.17
C VAL A 79 0.17 10.96 1.65
N LEU A 80 1.03 9.95 1.66
CA LEU A 80 2.38 10.03 1.09
C LEU A 80 2.35 10.34 -0.41
N GLY A 81 1.49 9.67 -1.18
CA GLY A 81 1.35 9.89 -2.61
C GLY A 81 0.87 11.32 -2.93
N VAL A 82 -0.14 11.81 -2.20
CA VAL A 82 -0.65 13.18 -2.33
C VAL A 82 0.40 14.21 -1.94
N PHE A 83 1.15 13.97 -0.87
CA PHE A 83 2.23 14.84 -0.44
C PHE A 83 3.32 14.95 -1.51
N ILE A 84 3.76 13.83 -2.08
CA ILE A 84 4.76 13.82 -3.15
C ILE A 84 4.20 14.52 -4.39
N TYR A 85 2.93 14.31 -4.73
CA TYR A 85 2.28 15.01 -5.83
C TYR A 85 2.27 16.53 -5.65
N SER A 86 2.07 17.02 -4.42
CA SER A 86 2.09 18.46 -4.12
C SER A 86 3.48 19.12 -4.25
N MET A 87 4.54 18.33 -4.37
CA MET A 87 5.93 18.78 -4.54
C MET A 87 6.42 18.72 -5.99
N ILE A 88 5.52 18.41 -6.93
CA ILE A 88 5.77 18.37 -8.38
C ILE A 88 5.35 19.72 -8.96
#